data_AF-A0A3E1NWQ6-F1
#
_entry.id   AF-A0A3E1NWQ6-F1
#
_cell.length_a   1.000
_cell.length_b   1.000
_cell.length_c   1.000
_cell.angle_alpha   90.00
_cell.angle_beta   90.00
_cell.angle_gamma   90.00
#
_symmetry.space_group_name_H-M   'P 1'
#
loop_
_entity.id
_entity.type
_entity.pdbx_description
1 polymer ?
#
loop_
_entity_poly.entity_id
_entity_poly.type
_entity_poly.pdbx_seq_one_letter_code
_entity_poly.pdbx_strand_id
1 'polypeptide(L)'
;MTLDGGLIAAENFTYSGKTQVVFRKFNADKTIGLSNWMKVDSSLIMYRVFQRTDSSYAGSGGYNNGAFLLFTQPSGLRGCSDRAVKVTLNTLSTSYSTTDTFAINYKWETSYMVDYSVTAIGVHPIHKKIGCDGTLQGCYTLHKGPLLCGNSTPVFGKVAVNSVTNCTDNEFFAVSKGTEIYNSYRDSLNGSFDADYLAMAIAGGQQEVFTVSYSTSEYHYTLSYYDQAGNLVKIIPPACVVIDRSTDWVNRVRAARAAGTTIVPPHSMATQFRYNTLILKVAQISPDGGITHFWYDRLGRLILSQDGNQLKENRYRYISYDKIGRINEIGELSSATLMNDFISRDTTLLFNWLAAASTSRKEIARTNYDNAYSSLSELQLTPGNL
;
A
#
# COMPACT_ATOMS: atom_id res chain seq x y z
N MET A 1 -27.38 4.82 1.01
CA MET A 1 -27.62 5.31 2.38
C MET A 1 -27.47 6.82 2.36
N THR A 2 -28.42 7.56 2.92
CA THR A 2 -28.38 9.03 3.00
C THR A 2 -27.71 9.48 4.30
N LEU A 3 -27.33 10.75 4.39
CA LEU A 3 -26.61 11.33 5.54
C LEU A 3 -27.37 11.21 6.87
N ASP A 4 -28.69 11.13 6.81
CA ASP A 4 -29.59 10.95 7.95
C ASP A 4 -29.88 9.47 8.29
N GLY A 5 -29.13 8.52 7.71
CA GLY A 5 -29.33 7.09 7.93
C GLY A 5 -30.51 6.48 7.14
N GLY A 6 -31.14 7.26 6.26
CA GLY A 6 -32.18 6.80 5.36
C GLY A 6 -31.66 6.08 4.10
N LEU A 7 -32.59 5.80 3.18
CA LEU A 7 -32.30 5.13 1.91
C LEU A 7 -32.75 6.00 0.74
N ILE A 8 -31.99 5.97 -0.35
CA ILE A 8 -32.39 6.53 -1.63
C ILE A 8 -32.46 5.41 -2.66
N ALA A 9 -33.55 5.38 -3.41
CA ALA A 9 -33.81 4.38 -4.43
C ALA A 9 -34.27 5.04 -5.73
N ALA A 10 -33.92 4.43 -6.85
CA ALA A 10 -34.40 4.77 -8.17
C ALA A 10 -35.18 3.57 -8.71
N GLU A 11 -36.42 3.80 -9.11
CA GLU A 11 -37.29 2.80 -9.73
C GLU A 11 -37.44 3.17 -11.21
N ASN A 12 -36.95 2.29 -12.09
CA ASN A 12 -37.14 2.41 -13.53
C ASN A 12 -38.44 1.70 -13.89
N PHE A 13 -39.37 2.38 -14.55
CA PHE A 13 -40.66 1.82 -14.94
C PHE A 13 -41.07 2.27 -16.35
N THR A 14 -41.91 1.49 -17.02
CA THR A 14 -42.35 1.80 -18.37
C THR A 14 -43.64 2.61 -18.35
N TYR A 15 -43.64 3.77 -19.00
CA TYR A 15 -44.82 4.62 -19.19
C TYR A 15 -44.93 5.05 -20.66
N SER A 16 -46.06 4.74 -21.30
CA SER A 16 -46.31 5.08 -22.71
C SER A 16 -45.21 4.60 -23.68
N GLY A 17 -44.70 3.38 -23.46
CA GLY A 17 -43.67 2.75 -24.30
C GLY A 17 -42.24 3.29 -24.08
N LYS A 18 -42.02 4.14 -23.08
CA LYS A 18 -40.70 4.70 -22.74
C LYS A 18 -40.35 4.37 -21.30
N THR A 19 -39.09 4.06 -21.02
CA THR A 19 -38.65 3.90 -19.63
C THR A 19 -38.55 5.27 -18.97
N GLN A 20 -39.09 5.39 -17.77
CA GLN A 20 -39.09 6.59 -16.95
C GLN A 20 -38.59 6.23 -15.55
N VAL A 21 -38.25 7.24 -14.76
CA VAL A 21 -37.62 7.02 -13.45
C VAL A 21 -38.41 7.71 -12.36
N VAL A 22 -38.75 6.98 -11.30
CA VAL A 22 -39.14 7.57 -10.02
C VAL A 22 -37.97 7.44 -9.07
N PHE A 23 -37.52 8.53 -8.46
CA PHE A 23 -36.56 8.45 -7.37
C PHE A 23 -37.25 8.77 -6.04
N ARG A 24 -36.94 7.98 -5.02
CA ARG A 24 -37.54 8.08 -3.69
C ARG A 24 -36.46 8.16 -2.61
N LYS A 25 -36.69 9.02 -1.63
CA LYS A 25 -35.92 9.07 -0.38
C LYS A 25 -36.81 8.54 0.74
N PHE A 26 -36.33 7.53 1.45
CA PHE A 26 -36.87 7.03 2.70
C PHE A 26 -36.07 7.62 3.85
N ASN A 27 -36.75 8.12 4.87
CA ASN A 27 -36.11 8.57 6.10
C ASN A 27 -35.64 7.36 6.92
N ALA A 28 -34.87 7.58 7.99
CA ALA A 28 -34.38 6.51 8.87
C ALA A 28 -35.49 5.67 9.51
N ASP A 29 -36.67 6.27 9.73
CA ASP A 29 -37.88 5.60 10.24
C ASP A 29 -38.65 4.82 9.16
N LYS A 30 -38.09 4.69 7.95
CA LYS A 30 -38.66 4.03 6.77
C LYS A 30 -39.90 4.73 6.18
N THR A 31 -40.25 5.93 6.63
CA THR A 31 -41.28 6.74 5.99
C THR A 31 -40.76 7.35 4.68
N ILE A 32 -41.66 7.58 3.72
CA ILE A 32 -41.29 8.24 2.45
C ILE A 32 -41.10 9.73 2.74
N GLY A 33 -39.85 10.20 2.65
CA GLY A 33 -39.53 11.63 2.74
C GLY A 33 -39.68 12.37 1.41
N LEU A 34 -39.38 11.70 0.29
CA LEU A 34 -39.49 12.27 -1.06
C LEU A 34 -39.86 11.18 -2.06
N SER A 35 -40.72 11.49 -3.03
CA SER A 35 -40.98 10.63 -4.19
C SER A 35 -41.24 11.49 -5.42
N ASN A 36 -40.35 11.43 -6.40
CA ASN A 36 -40.43 12.26 -7.60
C ASN A 36 -40.32 11.42 -8.85
N TRP A 37 -41.29 11.60 -9.75
CA TRP A 37 -41.27 11.04 -11.08
C TRP A 37 -40.62 12.04 -12.05
N MET A 38 -39.54 11.60 -12.69
CA MET A 38 -38.93 12.29 -13.81
C MET A 38 -39.59 11.84 -15.10
N LYS A 39 -40.46 12.68 -15.64
CA LYS A 39 -41.04 12.50 -16.97
C LYS A 39 -40.19 13.21 -18.01
N VAL A 40 -39.64 12.43 -18.93
CA VAL A 40 -38.83 12.92 -20.05
C VAL A 40 -39.45 12.51 -21.39
N ASP A 41 -39.01 13.17 -22.46
CA ASP A 41 -39.44 12.98 -23.85
C ASP A 41 -38.95 11.67 -24.49
N SER A 42 -37.98 10.97 -23.90
CA SER A 42 -37.44 9.68 -24.39
C SER A 42 -37.24 8.69 -23.24
N SER A 43 -36.71 7.49 -23.53
CA SER A 43 -36.40 6.49 -22.50
C SER A 43 -35.22 6.93 -21.63
N LEU A 44 -35.43 6.96 -20.32
CA LEU A 44 -34.45 7.27 -19.27
C LEU A 44 -34.35 6.07 -18.32
N ILE A 45 -33.12 5.63 -18.04
CA ILE A 45 -32.85 4.53 -17.10
C ILE A 45 -31.77 5.01 -16.13
N MET A 46 -32.11 5.13 -14.85
CA MET A 46 -31.14 5.48 -13.81
C MET A 46 -30.45 4.22 -13.29
N TYR A 47 -29.13 4.19 -13.36
CA TYR A 47 -28.32 3.07 -12.85
C TYR A 47 -27.85 3.33 -11.43
N ARG A 48 -27.53 4.59 -11.11
CA ARG A 48 -27.00 4.95 -9.80
C ARG A 48 -27.51 6.31 -9.35
N VAL A 49 -27.78 6.41 -8.06
CA VAL A 49 -28.11 7.66 -7.38
C VAL A 49 -27.43 7.69 -6.02
N PHE A 50 -26.90 8.84 -5.64
CA PHE A 50 -26.28 9.05 -4.34
C PHE A 50 -26.48 10.49 -3.85
N GLN A 51 -26.38 10.66 -2.53
CA GLN A 51 -26.41 11.97 -1.91
C GLN A 51 -25.00 12.55 -1.84
N ARG A 52 -24.87 13.81 -2.26
CA ARG A 52 -23.66 14.63 -2.19
C ARG A 52 -23.54 15.26 -0.79
N THR A 53 -22.35 15.78 -0.49
CA THR A 53 -22.04 16.39 0.82
C THR A 53 -22.86 17.64 1.13
N ASP A 54 -23.34 18.34 0.10
CA ASP A 54 -24.24 19.49 0.20
C ASP A 54 -25.73 19.09 0.40
N SER A 55 -25.99 17.81 0.70
CA SER A 55 -27.33 17.19 0.78
C SER A 55 -28.11 17.12 -0.52
N SER A 56 -27.55 17.60 -1.65
CA SER A 56 -28.13 17.40 -2.98
C SER A 56 -27.94 15.97 -3.48
N TYR A 57 -28.66 15.58 -4.52
CA TYR A 57 -28.53 14.25 -5.12
C TYR A 57 -27.94 14.35 -6.52
N ALA A 58 -27.01 13.43 -6.81
CA ALA A 58 -26.52 13.17 -8.14
C ALA A 58 -26.94 11.77 -8.59
N GLY A 59 -27.40 11.69 -9.85
CA GLY A 59 -27.77 10.42 -10.48
C GLY A 59 -27.12 10.30 -11.85
N SER A 60 -26.81 9.08 -12.27
CA SER A 60 -26.30 8.81 -13.61
C SER A 60 -27.02 7.62 -14.24
N GLY A 61 -27.08 7.63 -15.57
CA GLY A 61 -27.68 6.53 -16.31
C GLY A 61 -27.70 6.73 -17.81
N GLY A 62 -28.62 6.02 -18.47
CA GLY A 62 -28.84 6.11 -19.91
C GLY A 62 -30.05 6.98 -20.25
N TYR A 63 -29.93 7.81 -21.27
CA TYR A 63 -31.02 8.54 -21.90
C TYR A 63 -30.97 8.29 -23.40
N ASN A 64 -31.93 7.53 -23.92
CA ASN A 64 -31.90 7.00 -25.28
C ASN A 64 -30.56 6.28 -25.57
N ASN A 65 -29.82 6.71 -26.60
CA ASN A 65 -28.49 6.18 -26.94
C ASN A 65 -27.32 6.96 -26.29
N GLY A 66 -27.60 7.82 -25.31
CA GLY A 66 -26.60 8.66 -24.64
C GLY A 66 -26.51 8.41 -23.14
N ALA A 67 -25.43 8.89 -22.53
CA ALA A 67 -25.30 8.97 -21.08
C ALA A 67 -26.05 10.20 -20.55
N PHE A 68 -26.66 10.10 -19.37
CA PHE A 68 -27.19 11.23 -18.64
C PHE A 68 -26.54 11.39 -17.27
N LEU A 69 -26.49 12.63 -16.82
CA LEU A 69 -26.10 13.01 -15.47
C LEU A 69 -27.16 13.98 -14.92
N LEU A 70 -27.71 13.64 -13.76
CA LEU A 70 -28.71 14.41 -13.04
C LEU A 70 -28.06 15.07 -11.83
N PHE A 71 -28.35 16.35 -11.64
CA PHE A 71 -28.11 17.06 -10.40
C PHE A 71 -29.41 17.65 -9.89
N THR A 72 -29.68 17.42 -8.62
CA THR A 72 -30.82 18.03 -7.91
C THR A 72 -30.33 19.10 -6.95
N GLN A 73 -31.25 19.87 -6.37
CA GLN A 73 -30.94 20.71 -5.21
C GLN A 73 -31.08 19.87 -3.92
N PRO A 74 -30.59 20.34 -2.76
CA PRO A 74 -30.71 19.63 -1.48
C PRO A 74 -32.14 19.27 -1.08
N SER A 75 -33.12 20.07 -1.52
CA SER A 75 -34.55 19.80 -1.34
C SER A 75 -35.04 18.60 -2.15
N GLY A 76 -34.29 18.14 -3.16
CA GLY A 76 -34.72 17.12 -4.13
C GLY A 76 -35.90 17.56 -5.02
N LEU A 77 -36.34 18.82 -4.93
CA LEU A 77 -37.59 19.32 -5.52
C LEU A 77 -37.31 20.35 -6.61
N ARG A 78 -37.84 20.12 -7.81
CA ARG A 78 -38.28 21.16 -8.75
C ARG A 78 -39.46 20.64 -9.58
N GLY A 79 -40.59 21.34 -9.47
CA GLY A 79 -41.81 21.12 -10.26
C GLY A 79 -42.92 20.41 -9.48
N CYS A 80 -43.91 21.17 -8.98
CA CYS A 80 -45.17 20.60 -8.53
C CYS A 80 -46.12 20.52 -9.73
N SER A 81 -46.67 19.33 -10.01
CA SER A 81 -47.95 19.22 -10.68
C SER A 81 -48.93 18.70 -9.64
N ASP A 82 -49.84 19.56 -9.20
CA ASP A 82 -50.88 19.20 -8.25
C ASP A 82 -51.95 18.37 -8.95
N ARG A 83 -51.67 17.08 -9.12
CA ARG A 83 -52.71 16.08 -9.37
C ARG A 83 -52.68 15.05 -8.25
N ALA A 84 -53.80 14.94 -7.54
CA ALA A 84 -54.00 13.90 -6.55
C ALA A 84 -53.79 12.52 -7.20
N VAL A 85 -52.77 11.79 -6.75
CA VAL A 85 -52.54 10.41 -7.12
C VAL A 85 -53.41 9.54 -6.21
N LYS A 86 -54.42 8.87 -6.78
CA LYS A 86 -55.14 7.81 -6.07
C LYS A 86 -54.23 6.59 -6.02
N VAL A 87 -53.66 6.31 -4.84
CA VAL A 87 -52.93 5.07 -4.58
C VAL A 87 -53.92 4.06 -4.02
N THR A 88 -54.28 3.05 -4.82
CA THR A 88 -54.98 1.88 -4.31
C THR A 88 -53.94 0.92 -3.74
N LEU A 89 -54.02 0.63 -2.44
CA LEU A 89 -53.22 -0.42 -1.81
C LEU A 89 -53.73 -1.78 -2.32
N ASN A 90 -52.98 -2.42 -3.21
CA ASN A 90 -53.10 -3.86 -3.40
C ASN A 90 -52.21 -4.55 -2.36
N THR A 91 -52.81 -5.35 -1.50
CA THR A 91 -52.07 -6.32 -0.69
C THR A 91 -51.30 -7.25 -1.63
N LEU A 92 -49.97 -7.21 -1.58
CA LEU A 92 -49.12 -8.18 -2.25
C LEU A 92 -49.32 -9.54 -1.56
N SER A 93 -49.99 -10.49 -2.21
CA SER A 93 -49.97 -11.88 -1.77
C SER A 93 -48.65 -12.51 -2.24
N THR A 94 -47.74 -12.78 -1.30
CA THR A 94 -46.55 -13.58 -1.58
C THR A 94 -46.89 -15.06 -1.40
N SER A 95 -47.00 -15.81 -2.50
CA SER A 95 -46.91 -17.27 -2.48
C SER A 95 -45.43 -17.64 -2.57
N TYR A 96 -44.89 -18.31 -1.54
CA TYR A 96 -43.57 -18.92 -1.60
C TYR A 96 -43.71 -20.41 -1.93
N SER A 97 -42.95 -20.88 -2.91
CA SER A 97 -42.82 -22.30 -3.24
C SER A 97 -41.62 -22.84 -2.48
N THR A 98 -41.83 -23.78 -1.55
CA THR A 98 -40.73 -24.48 -0.86
C THR A 98 -40.16 -25.65 -1.67
N THR A 99 -40.73 -25.91 -2.85
CA THR A 99 -40.35 -27.02 -3.73
C THR A 99 -39.56 -26.57 -4.96
N ASP A 100 -39.50 -25.27 -5.24
CA ASP A 100 -38.64 -24.76 -6.31
C ASP A 100 -37.21 -24.63 -5.82
N THR A 101 -36.40 -25.65 -6.10
CA THR A 101 -34.95 -25.49 -6.12
C THR A 101 -34.59 -24.56 -7.26
N PHE A 102 -34.11 -23.36 -6.94
CA PHE A 102 -33.45 -22.49 -7.90
C PHE A 102 -32.32 -23.27 -8.58
N ALA A 103 -32.49 -23.60 -9.87
CA ALA A 103 -31.45 -24.25 -10.66
C ALA A 103 -30.36 -23.23 -11.02
N ILE A 104 -29.58 -22.79 -10.02
CA ILE A 104 -28.38 -21.99 -10.26
C ILE A 104 -27.18 -22.92 -10.14
N ASN A 105 -27.12 -23.89 -11.05
CA ASN A 105 -25.87 -24.49 -11.46
C ASN A 105 -25.55 -23.96 -12.86
N TYR A 106 -25.28 -22.66 -12.98
CA TYR A 106 -24.45 -22.19 -14.07
C TYR A 106 -23.01 -22.57 -13.73
N LYS A 107 -22.64 -23.81 -14.07
CA LYS A 107 -21.24 -24.11 -14.33
C LYS A 107 -20.87 -23.30 -15.58
N TRP A 108 -20.06 -22.27 -15.42
CA TRP A 108 -19.51 -21.55 -16.56
C TRP A 108 -18.49 -22.49 -17.23
N GLU A 109 -18.94 -23.20 -18.26
CA GLU A 109 -18.03 -23.91 -19.16
C GLU A 109 -17.26 -22.87 -20.00
N THR A 110 -15.96 -23.09 -20.17
CA THR A 110 -15.02 -22.24 -20.92
C THR A 110 -15.39 -22.03 -22.39
N SER A 111 -16.36 -22.78 -22.90
CA SER A 111 -16.90 -22.71 -24.26
C SER A 111 -17.80 -21.51 -24.55
N TYR A 112 -18.17 -20.71 -23.54
CA TYR A 112 -19.04 -19.53 -23.70
C TYR A 112 -18.34 -18.18 -23.57
N MET A 113 -17.00 -18.16 -23.49
CA MET A 113 -16.25 -16.89 -23.51
C MET A 113 -16.17 -16.37 -24.95
N VAL A 114 -16.92 -15.30 -25.23
CA VAL A 114 -16.81 -14.52 -26.46
C VAL A 114 -15.85 -13.37 -26.19
N ASP A 115 -14.82 -13.21 -27.03
CA ASP A 115 -13.98 -12.00 -27.04
C ASP A 115 -14.89 -10.78 -27.14
N TYR A 116 -14.88 -9.91 -26.14
CA TYR A 116 -15.57 -8.62 -26.22
C TYR A 116 -14.56 -7.57 -26.70
N SER A 117 -14.79 -7.03 -27.89
CA SER A 117 -14.00 -5.91 -28.41
C SER A 117 -14.56 -4.60 -27.83
N VAL A 118 -13.75 -3.90 -27.03
CA VAL A 118 -14.09 -2.54 -26.58
C VAL A 118 -13.74 -1.59 -27.72
N THR A 119 -14.75 -1.15 -28.45
CA THR A 119 -14.60 -0.06 -29.41
C THR A 119 -14.87 1.26 -28.69
N ALA A 120 -13.86 2.13 -28.60
CA ALA A 120 -14.03 3.46 -28.03
C ALA A 120 -14.94 4.30 -28.95
N ILE A 121 -16.18 4.57 -28.49
CA ILE A 121 -17.05 5.54 -29.13
C ILE A 121 -16.72 6.91 -28.55
N GLY A 122 -16.27 7.83 -29.40
CA GLY A 122 -16.14 9.24 -29.03
C GLY A 122 -17.54 9.84 -28.78
N VAL A 123 -17.91 9.99 -27.52
CA VAL A 123 -19.17 10.65 -27.13
C VAL A 123 -18.87 12.09 -26.74
N HIS A 124 -19.41 13.05 -27.49
CA HIS A 124 -19.37 14.45 -27.10
C HIS A 124 -20.53 14.73 -26.13
N PRO A 125 -20.26 15.15 -24.88
CA PRO A 125 -21.34 15.50 -23.95
C PRO A 125 -22.08 16.74 -24.48
N ILE A 126 -23.34 16.56 -24.87
CA ILE A 126 -24.23 17.65 -25.25
C ILE A 126 -24.96 18.12 -23.99
N HIS A 127 -24.75 19.37 -23.59
CA HIS A 127 -25.50 19.96 -22.48
C HIS A 127 -26.93 20.29 -22.94
N LYS A 128 -27.87 19.36 -22.79
CA LYS A 128 -29.30 19.57 -23.09
C LYS A 128 -30.06 19.87 -21.79
N LYS A 129 -30.48 21.13 -21.61
CA LYS A 129 -31.40 21.52 -20.52
C LYS A 129 -32.80 21.03 -20.86
N ILE A 130 -33.23 19.94 -20.23
CA ILE A 130 -34.58 19.39 -20.40
C ILE A 130 -35.47 19.97 -19.29
N GLY A 131 -36.53 20.70 -19.65
CA GLY A 131 -37.56 21.15 -18.69
C GLY A 131 -37.64 22.65 -18.39
N CYS A 132 -37.23 23.54 -19.29
CA CYS A 132 -37.75 24.90 -19.30
C CYS A 132 -38.16 25.22 -20.74
N ASP A 133 -39.30 24.67 -21.18
CA ASP A 133 -40.00 25.34 -22.27
C ASP A 133 -40.41 26.71 -21.74
N GLY A 134 -40.19 27.77 -22.51
CA GLY A 134 -40.45 29.16 -22.11
C GLY A 134 -41.93 29.49 -21.86
N THR A 135 -42.74 28.48 -21.57
CA THR A 135 -44.20 28.46 -21.42
C THR A 135 -44.65 28.11 -20.00
N LEU A 136 -43.77 27.63 -19.11
CA LEU A 136 -44.05 27.54 -17.67
C LEU A 136 -43.58 28.81 -16.96
N GLN A 137 -44.50 29.79 -16.82
CA GLN A 137 -44.34 30.89 -15.88
C GLN A 137 -44.33 30.35 -14.45
N GLY A 138 -43.18 30.38 -13.79
CA GLY A 138 -43.07 29.88 -12.42
C GLY A 138 -41.70 30.01 -11.78
N CYS A 139 -40.89 30.99 -12.19
CA CYS A 139 -39.78 31.47 -11.39
C CYS A 139 -40.28 32.66 -10.56
N TYR A 140 -40.75 32.41 -9.35
CA TYR A 140 -41.01 33.46 -8.38
C TYR A 140 -40.37 33.12 -7.03
N THR A 141 -39.81 34.15 -6.40
CA THR A 141 -39.28 34.12 -5.03
C THR A 141 -40.45 34.17 -4.06
N LEU A 142 -40.72 33.06 -3.37
CA LEU A 142 -41.67 33.03 -2.24
C LEU A 142 -40.93 33.29 -0.93
N HIS A 143 -40.96 34.57 -0.56
CA HIS A 143 -41.12 35.16 0.77
C HIS A 143 -40.82 34.32 2.03
N LYS A 144 -40.04 34.92 2.95
CA LYS A 144 -39.72 34.42 4.30
C LYS A 144 -40.79 34.84 5.31
N GLY A 145 -41.66 33.92 5.74
CA GLY A 145 -42.58 34.09 6.87
C GLY A 145 -43.25 32.78 7.29
N PRO A 146 -43.61 32.58 8.57
CA PRO A 146 -44.18 31.32 9.04
C PRO A 146 -45.67 31.23 8.67
N LEU A 147 -46.13 30.06 8.23
CA LEU A 147 -47.54 29.73 8.07
C LEU A 147 -47.92 28.61 9.04
N LEU A 148 -48.90 28.94 9.89
CA LEU A 148 -49.59 28.07 10.85
C LEU A 148 -50.78 27.36 10.17
N CYS A 149 -51.19 26.24 10.80
CA CYS A 149 -52.37 25.37 10.59
C CYS A 149 -52.09 24.10 9.73
N GLY A 150 -52.35 22.87 10.17
CA GLY A 150 -53.09 22.40 11.35
C GLY A 150 -52.55 21.07 11.88
N ASN A 151 -52.38 21.01 13.19
CA ASN A 151 -52.09 19.79 13.94
C ASN A 151 -53.40 19.34 14.61
N SER A 152 -54.01 18.27 14.15
CA SER A 152 -55.12 17.60 14.83
C SER A 152 -54.60 16.31 15.48
N THR A 153 -53.83 16.45 16.54
CA THR A 153 -53.52 15.34 17.45
C THR A 153 -54.38 15.49 18.72
N PRO A 154 -55.15 14.46 19.13
CA PRO A 154 -55.97 14.54 20.33
C PRO A 154 -55.08 14.65 21.58
N VAL A 155 -55.52 15.47 22.54
CA VAL A 155 -54.76 15.91 23.73
C VAL A 155 -54.43 14.76 24.71
N PHE A 156 -54.99 13.57 24.54
CA PHE A 156 -54.57 12.37 25.27
C PHE A 156 -54.29 11.22 24.29
N GLY A 157 -53.04 10.76 24.28
CA GLY A 157 -52.64 9.56 23.55
C GLY A 157 -53.23 8.30 24.19
N LYS A 158 -53.47 7.27 23.36
CA LYS A 158 -53.90 5.95 23.83
C LYS A 158 -52.80 5.37 24.74
N VAL A 159 -53.07 5.25 26.04
CA VAL A 159 -52.14 4.61 26.98
C VAL A 159 -52.02 3.14 26.61
N ALA A 160 -50.82 2.70 26.24
CA ALA A 160 -50.52 1.28 26.06
C ALA A 160 -50.56 0.60 27.43
N VAL A 161 -51.56 -0.24 27.67
CA VAL A 161 -51.61 -1.08 28.86
C VAL A 161 -50.66 -2.25 28.63
N ASN A 162 -49.44 -2.14 29.15
CA ASN A 162 -48.51 -3.26 29.18
C ASN A 162 -48.99 -4.26 30.26
N SER A 163 -49.91 -5.15 29.91
CA SER A 163 -50.30 -6.27 30.76
C SER A 163 -49.25 -7.38 30.63
N VAL A 164 -48.23 -7.34 31.49
CA VAL A 164 -47.31 -8.47 31.67
C VAL A 164 -48.11 -9.62 32.28
N THR A 165 -48.23 -10.73 31.54
CA THR A 165 -48.88 -11.98 31.99
C THR A 165 -47.89 -13.13 31.83
N ASN A 166 -48.15 -14.30 32.40
CA ASN A 166 -47.31 -15.49 32.24
C ASN A 166 -47.12 -15.96 30.78
N CYS A 167 -47.79 -15.34 29.82
CA CYS A 167 -47.65 -15.59 28.38
C CYS A 167 -46.75 -14.57 27.65
N THR A 168 -46.36 -13.43 28.26
CA THR A 168 -45.52 -12.42 27.59
C THR A 168 -44.06 -12.86 27.45
N ASP A 169 -43.58 -13.74 28.34
CA ASP A 169 -42.24 -14.32 28.24
C ASP A 169 -42.09 -15.21 27.00
N ASN A 170 -43.17 -15.88 26.56
CA ASN A 170 -43.14 -16.75 25.38
C ASN A 170 -42.89 -15.95 24.09
N GLU A 171 -43.43 -14.73 23.98
CA GLU A 171 -43.19 -13.86 22.82
C GLU A 171 -41.73 -13.38 22.82
N PHE A 172 -41.20 -12.99 23.98
CA PHE A 172 -39.79 -12.61 24.11
C PHE A 172 -38.84 -13.76 23.75
N PHE A 173 -39.09 -14.97 24.25
CA PHE A 173 -38.27 -16.14 23.91
C PHE A 173 -38.40 -16.54 22.43
N ALA A 174 -39.59 -16.43 21.83
CA ALA A 174 -39.78 -16.71 20.41
C ALA A 174 -39.02 -15.70 19.52
N VAL A 175 -39.10 -14.40 19.83
CA VAL A 175 -38.39 -13.35 19.09
C VAL A 175 -36.88 -13.45 19.29
N SER A 176 -36.41 -13.70 20.52
CA SER A 176 -34.99 -13.87 20.81
C SER A 176 -34.44 -15.11 20.09
N LYS A 177 -35.13 -16.25 20.16
CA LYS A 177 -34.73 -17.48 19.46
C LYS A 177 -34.74 -17.31 17.94
N GLY A 178 -35.75 -16.64 17.40
CA GLY A 178 -35.82 -16.32 15.97
C GLY A 178 -34.69 -15.40 15.51
N THR A 179 -34.31 -14.43 16.35
CA THR A 179 -33.19 -13.51 16.09
C THR A 179 -31.85 -14.24 16.07
N GLU A 180 -31.60 -15.14 17.03
CA GLU A 180 -30.38 -15.94 17.07
C GLU A 180 -30.26 -16.89 15.87
N ILE A 181 -31.36 -17.54 15.47
CA ILE A 181 -31.38 -18.40 14.27
C ILE A 181 -31.11 -17.57 13.01
N TYR A 182 -31.75 -16.40 12.89
CA TYR A 182 -31.55 -15.50 11.76
C TYR A 182 -30.10 -15.00 11.67
N ASN A 183 -29.52 -14.57 12.80
CA ASN A 183 -28.14 -14.11 12.87
C ASN A 183 -27.17 -15.25 12.52
N SER A 184 -27.36 -16.44 13.08
CA SER A 184 -26.53 -17.62 12.76
C SER A 184 -26.62 -18.00 11.28
N TYR A 185 -27.81 -17.96 10.68
CA TYR A 185 -27.99 -18.24 9.25
C TYR A 185 -27.33 -17.17 8.37
N ARG A 186 -27.51 -15.89 8.68
CA ARG A 186 -26.88 -14.77 7.98
C ARG A 186 -25.35 -14.87 8.06
N ASP A 187 -24.81 -15.14 9.24
CA ASP A 187 -23.36 -15.24 9.45
C ASP A 187 -22.78 -16.46 8.70
N SER A 188 -23.51 -17.57 8.64
CA SER A 188 -23.14 -18.73 7.82
C SER A 188 -23.11 -18.41 6.33
N LEU A 189 -24.09 -17.66 5.81
CA LEU A 189 -24.13 -17.25 4.40
C LEU A 189 -23.01 -16.27 4.06
N ASN A 190 -22.76 -15.29 4.94
CA ASN A 190 -21.67 -14.33 4.76
C ASN A 190 -20.31 -15.03 4.78
N GLY A 191 -20.08 -15.94 5.73
CA GLY A 191 -18.83 -16.71 5.80
C GLY A 191 -18.59 -17.59 4.56
N SER A 192 -19.65 -18.22 4.03
CA SER A 192 -19.56 -18.97 2.77
C SER A 192 -19.23 -18.06 1.60
N PHE A 193 -19.93 -16.93 1.47
CA PHE A 193 -19.71 -15.98 0.40
C PHE A 193 -18.29 -15.40 0.41
N ASP A 194 -17.79 -15.01 1.59
CA ASP A 194 -16.44 -14.45 1.73
C ASP A 194 -15.36 -15.48 1.36
N ALA A 195 -15.55 -16.74 1.77
CA ALA A 195 -14.64 -17.84 1.41
C ALA A 195 -14.66 -18.13 -0.10
N ASP A 196 -15.84 -18.20 -0.70
CA ASP A 196 -16.01 -18.46 -2.14
C ASP A 196 -15.48 -17.30 -2.98
N TYR A 197 -15.74 -16.05 -2.57
CA TYR A 197 -15.25 -14.85 -3.22
C TYR A 197 -13.71 -14.77 -3.16
N LEU A 198 -13.11 -15.05 -2.00
CA LEU A 198 -11.66 -15.04 -1.85
C LEU A 198 -11.01 -16.16 -2.68
N ALA A 199 -11.57 -17.36 -2.66
CA ALA A 199 -11.09 -18.48 -3.48
C ALA A 199 -11.14 -18.14 -4.98
N MET A 200 -12.24 -17.53 -5.44
CA MET A 200 -12.39 -17.06 -6.81
C MET A 200 -11.38 -15.94 -7.14
N ALA A 201 -11.20 -14.96 -6.27
CA ALA A 201 -10.25 -13.87 -6.49
C ALA A 201 -8.81 -14.36 -6.59
N ILE A 202 -8.41 -15.31 -5.74
CA ILE A 202 -7.09 -15.97 -5.80
C ILE A 202 -6.95 -16.77 -7.10
N ALA A 203 -7.98 -17.52 -7.49
CA ALA A 203 -7.97 -18.30 -8.73
C ALA A 203 -7.90 -17.40 -9.98
N GLY A 204 -8.65 -16.29 -10.00
CA GLY A 204 -8.61 -15.29 -11.07
C GLY A 204 -7.26 -14.58 -11.16
N GLY A 205 -6.62 -14.29 -10.02
CA GLY A 205 -5.27 -13.74 -9.98
C GLY A 205 -4.19 -14.67 -10.57
N GLN A 206 -4.44 -15.99 -10.65
CA GLN A 206 -3.58 -16.93 -11.38
C GLN A 206 -3.86 -16.99 -12.89
N GLN A 207 -4.94 -16.37 -13.35
CA GLN A 207 -5.31 -16.29 -14.77
C GLN A 207 -4.94 -14.94 -15.40
N GLU A 208 -4.76 -13.88 -14.61
CA GLU A 208 -4.20 -12.61 -15.11
C GLU A 208 -2.70 -12.75 -15.40
N VAL A 209 -2.37 -12.93 -16.68
CA VAL A 209 -0.99 -12.95 -17.15
C VAL A 209 -0.56 -11.53 -17.53
N PHE A 210 0.04 -10.80 -16.58
CA PHE A 210 0.68 -9.52 -16.86
C PHE A 210 2.10 -9.75 -17.40
N THR A 211 2.27 -9.65 -18.72
CA THR A 211 3.59 -9.80 -19.38
C THR A 211 4.13 -8.44 -19.80
N VAL A 212 5.26 -8.03 -19.21
CA VAL A 212 6.00 -6.83 -19.65
C VAL A 212 7.25 -7.28 -20.39
N SER A 213 7.34 -6.91 -21.67
CA SER A 213 8.55 -7.06 -22.45
C SER A 213 9.26 -5.72 -22.56
N TYR A 214 10.50 -5.64 -22.09
CA TYR A 214 11.36 -4.47 -22.22
C TYR A 214 12.80 -4.92 -22.46
N SER A 215 13.52 -4.15 -23.26
CA SER A 215 14.96 -4.30 -23.40
C SER A 215 15.65 -3.67 -22.19
N THR A 216 16.36 -4.46 -21.38
CA THR A 216 17.09 -3.93 -20.22
C THR A 216 18.37 -3.24 -20.69
N SER A 217 18.55 -1.95 -20.37
CA SER A 217 19.83 -1.25 -20.55
C SER A 217 20.74 -1.34 -19.31
N GLU A 218 20.49 -2.32 -18.45
CA GLU A 218 21.28 -2.57 -17.25
C GLU A 218 22.47 -3.45 -17.61
N TYR A 219 23.67 -2.87 -17.68
CA TYR A 219 24.89 -3.57 -18.09
C TYR A 219 25.89 -3.79 -16.96
N HIS A 220 25.89 -2.94 -15.93
CA HIS A 220 26.92 -2.94 -14.89
C HIS A 220 26.38 -3.42 -13.55
N TYR A 221 26.56 -4.71 -13.24
CA TYR A 221 26.16 -5.29 -11.97
C TYR A 221 27.36 -5.47 -11.07
N THR A 222 27.30 -5.00 -9.84
CA THR A 222 28.32 -5.32 -8.83
C THR A 222 27.69 -6.30 -7.85
N LEU A 223 28.31 -7.46 -7.63
CA LEU A 223 27.83 -8.39 -6.59
C LEU A 223 28.53 -8.09 -5.28
N SER A 224 27.75 -7.69 -4.27
CA SER A 224 28.21 -7.43 -2.91
C SER A 224 27.71 -8.54 -1.99
N TYR A 225 28.62 -9.22 -1.31
CA TYR A 225 28.34 -10.30 -0.36
C TYR A 225 28.58 -9.82 1.06
N TYR A 226 27.64 -10.12 1.94
CA TYR A 226 27.67 -9.71 3.34
C TYR A 226 27.67 -10.94 4.26
N ASP A 227 28.32 -10.83 5.42
CA ASP A 227 28.19 -11.82 6.49
C ASP A 227 26.87 -11.64 7.27
N GLN A 228 26.62 -12.51 8.26
CA GLN A 228 25.40 -12.44 9.08
C GLN A 228 25.31 -11.17 9.95
N ALA A 229 26.43 -10.49 10.19
CA ALA A 229 26.48 -9.22 10.91
C ALA A 229 26.31 -8.00 9.98
N GLY A 230 26.18 -8.22 8.66
CA GLY A 230 26.01 -7.17 7.66
C GLY A 230 27.32 -6.54 7.17
N ASN A 231 28.48 -7.14 7.46
CA ASN A 231 29.77 -6.62 6.96
C ASN A 231 30.03 -7.07 5.54
N LEU A 232 30.56 -6.18 4.69
CA LEU A 232 30.88 -6.46 3.29
C LEU A 232 32.12 -7.38 3.19
N VAL A 233 31.93 -8.67 2.94
CA VAL A 233 33.02 -9.64 2.91
C VAL A 233 33.59 -9.90 1.52
N LYS A 234 32.85 -9.58 0.46
CA LYS A 234 33.29 -9.84 -0.92
C LYS A 234 32.57 -8.95 -1.94
N ILE A 235 33.32 -8.46 -2.92
CA ILE A 235 32.82 -7.68 -4.06
C ILE A 235 33.27 -8.34 -5.37
N ILE A 236 32.37 -8.41 -6.35
CA ILE A 236 32.65 -8.78 -7.74
C ILE A 236 32.43 -7.56 -8.64
N PRO A 237 33.42 -7.15 -9.47
CA PRO A 237 33.28 -6.02 -10.38
C PRO A 237 32.36 -6.35 -11.57
N PRO A 238 31.73 -5.33 -12.20
CA PRO A 238 30.81 -5.52 -13.33
C PRO A 238 31.30 -6.37 -14.48
N ALA A 239 32.58 -6.23 -14.85
CA ALA A 239 33.16 -6.99 -15.95
C ALA A 239 33.17 -8.51 -15.72
N CYS A 240 32.96 -8.97 -14.48
CA CYS A 240 33.11 -10.36 -14.08
C CYS A 240 31.81 -10.97 -13.54
N VAL A 241 30.68 -10.28 -13.69
CA VAL A 241 29.36 -10.82 -13.36
C VAL A 241 28.77 -11.43 -14.61
N VAL A 242 28.64 -12.76 -14.62
CA VAL A 242 27.93 -13.46 -15.71
C VAL A 242 26.45 -13.52 -15.36
N ILE A 243 25.63 -12.93 -16.22
CA ILE A 243 24.17 -12.90 -16.07
C ILE A 243 23.60 -13.97 -16.99
N ASP A 244 23.06 -15.02 -16.40
CA ASP A 244 22.27 -16.02 -17.10
C ASP A 244 20.84 -15.96 -16.55
N ARG A 245 19.90 -15.54 -17.40
CA ARG A 245 18.46 -15.49 -17.10
C ARG A 245 17.67 -16.50 -17.93
N SER A 246 18.34 -17.44 -18.59
CA SER A 246 17.69 -18.46 -19.40
C SER A 246 16.79 -19.35 -18.53
N THR A 247 15.73 -19.87 -19.14
CA THR A 247 14.85 -20.87 -18.50
C THR A 247 15.65 -22.07 -17.99
N ASP A 248 16.71 -22.47 -18.71
CA ASP A 248 17.60 -23.55 -18.32
C ASP A 248 18.37 -23.25 -17.04
N TRP A 249 18.93 -22.03 -16.89
CA TRP A 249 19.56 -21.62 -15.64
C TRP A 249 18.57 -21.64 -14.47
N VAL A 250 17.39 -21.06 -14.65
CA VAL A 250 16.34 -21.03 -13.63
C VAL A 250 15.93 -22.45 -13.20
N ASN A 251 15.78 -23.37 -14.16
CA ASN A 251 15.47 -24.77 -13.89
C ASN A 251 16.60 -25.48 -13.12
N ARG A 252 17.87 -25.23 -13.46
CA ARG A 252 19.02 -25.74 -12.69
C ARG A 252 19.02 -25.22 -11.25
N VAL A 253 18.74 -23.92 -11.04
CA VAL A 253 18.66 -23.33 -9.69
C VAL A 253 17.54 -23.97 -8.89
N ARG A 254 16.37 -24.22 -9.51
CA ARG A 254 15.23 -24.87 -8.86
C ARG A 254 15.57 -26.30 -8.44
N ALA A 255 16.22 -27.07 -9.32
CA ALA A 255 16.68 -28.42 -9.02
C ALA A 255 17.72 -28.45 -7.90
N ALA A 256 18.69 -27.52 -7.92
CA ALA A 256 19.72 -27.42 -6.88
C ALA A 256 19.11 -27.15 -5.50
N ARG A 257 18.15 -26.20 -5.41
CA ARG A 257 17.40 -25.91 -4.18
C ARG A 257 16.63 -27.13 -3.66
N ALA A 258 15.95 -27.85 -4.54
CA ALA A 258 15.22 -29.07 -4.16
C ALA A 258 16.15 -30.17 -3.62
N ALA A 259 17.39 -30.23 -4.14
CA ALA A 259 18.44 -31.14 -3.66
C ALA A 259 19.22 -30.62 -2.44
N GLY A 260 18.90 -29.43 -1.90
CA GLY A 260 19.65 -28.82 -0.80
C GLY A 260 21.08 -28.38 -1.18
N THR A 261 21.35 -28.20 -2.47
CA THR A 261 22.65 -27.75 -2.98
C THR A 261 22.60 -26.30 -3.44
N THR A 262 23.72 -25.61 -3.32
CA THR A 262 23.85 -24.20 -3.73
C THR A 262 24.54 -24.12 -5.08
N ILE A 263 23.87 -23.52 -6.06
CA ILE A 263 24.50 -23.05 -7.30
C ILE A 263 24.35 -21.53 -7.37
N VAL A 264 25.43 -20.87 -7.79
CA VAL A 264 25.47 -19.41 -7.97
C VAL A 264 25.97 -19.10 -9.38
N PRO A 265 25.59 -17.96 -9.97
CA PRO A 265 26.12 -17.56 -11.26
C PRO A 265 27.65 -17.54 -11.23
N PRO A 266 28.33 -18.01 -12.29
CA PRO A 266 29.78 -17.94 -12.35
C PRO A 266 30.23 -16.47 -12.32
N HIS A 267 31.26 -16.20 -11.54
CA HIS A 267 31.88 -14.88 -11.45
C HIS A 267 33.35 -15.02 -11.07
N SER A 268 34.18 -14.05 -11.45
CA SER A 268 35.62 -14.03 -11.19
C SER A 268 36.06 -12.70 -10.56
N MET A 269 37.37 -12.52 -10.36
CA MET A 269 37.96 -11.26 -9.88
C MET A 269 37.38 -10.76 -8.54
N ALA A 270 37.11 -11.69 -7.62
CA ALA A 270 36.60 -11.35 -6.31
C ALA A 270 37.63 -10.55 -5.49
N THR A 271 37.22 -9.39 -4.98
CA THR A 271 37.91 -8.74 -3.86
C THR A 271 37.27 -9.23 -2.57
N GLN A 272 38.06 -9.76 -1.64
CA GLN A 272 37.56 -10.30 -0.37
C GLN A 272 38.14 -9.53 0.81
N PHE A 273 37.37 -9.45 1.89
CA PHE A 273 37.70 -8.71 3.09
C PHE A 273 37.60 -9.60 4.33
N ARG A 274 38.45 -9.34 5.32
CA ARG A 274 38.38 -9.95 6.65
C ARG A 274 38.37 -8.86 7.70
N TYR A 275 37.58 -9.06 8.74
CA TYR A 275 37.36 -8.11 9.81
C TYR A 275 37.71 -8.72 11.16
N ASN A 276 38.08 -7.88 12.13
CA ASN A 276 38.13 -8.25 13.53
C ASN A 276 36.78 -8.02 14.23
N THR A 277 36.71 -8.29 15.52
CA THR A 277 35.50 -8.13 16.35
C THR A 277 35.03 -6.68 16.53
N LEU A 278 35.83 -5.69 16.13
CA LEU A 278 35.49 -4.27 16.12
C LEU A 278 35.06 -3.78 14.73
N ILE A 279 34.85 -4.70 13.77
CA ILE A 279 34.47 -4.39 12.38
C ILE A 279 35.57 -3.59 11.65
N LEU A 280 36.82 -3.74 12.10
CA LEU A 280 37.99 -3.16 11.42
C LEU A 280 38.58 -4.17 10.46
N LYS A 281 38.88 -3.74 9.22
CA LYS A 281 39.41 -4.58 8.14
C LYS A 281 40.85 -5.00 8.44
N VAL A 282 41.10 -6.28 8.73
CA VAL A 282 42.45 -6.83 9.03
C VAL A 282 43.16 -7.38 7.80
N ALA A 283 42.41 -7.78 6.78
CA ALA A 283 42.98 -8.23 5.52
C ALA A 283 42.05 -7.92 4.34
N GLN A 284 42.65 -7.69 3.19
CA GLN A 284 41.99 -7.57 1.91
C GLN A 284 42.77 -8.40 0.89
N ILE A 285 42.08 -9.13 0.01
CA ILE A 285 42.70 -9.70 -1.18
C ILE A 285 41.98 -9.20 -2.41
N SER A 286 42.70 -8.60 -3.35
CA SER A 286 42.16 -8.22 -4.65
C SER A 286 42.92 -8.93 -5.79
N PRO A 287 42.29 -9.11 -6.96
CA PRO A 287 42.92 -9.83 -8.09
C PRO A 287 44.21 -9.20 -8.60
N ASP A 288 44.33 -7.88 -8.48
CA ASP A 288 45.42 -7.04 -8.96
C ASP A 288 46.46 -6.72 -7.86
N GLY A 289 45.99 -6.38 -6.67
CA GLY A 289 46.80 -5.95 -5.53
C GLY A 289 47.31 -7.08 -4.64
N GLY A 290 46.84 -8.32 -4.87
CA GLY A 290 47.15 -9.45 -4.01
C GLY A 290 46.60 -9.24 -2.60
N ILE A 291 47.28 -9.82 -1.59
CA ILE A 291 46.89 -9.66 -0.19
C ILE A 291 47.45 -8.36 0.40
N THR A 292 46.62 -7.64 1.13
CA THR A 292 46.99 -6.49 1.95
C THR A 292 46.58 -6.74 3.39
N HIS A 293 47.51 -6.57 4.31
CA HIS A 293 47.30 -6.69 5.75
C HIS A 293 47.19 -5.31 6.41
N PHE A 294 46.40 -5.24 7.48
CA PHE A 294 46.21 -4.02 8.27
C PHE A 294 46.31 -4.37 9.75
N TRP A 295 47.09 -3.58 10.49
CA TRP A 295 47.24 -3.75 11.93
C TRP A 295 46.78 -2.49 12.64
N TYR A 296 46.11 -2.73 13.77
CA TYR A 296 45.52 -1.71 14.61
C TYR A 296 46.19 -1.73 15.97
N ASP A 297 46.31 -0.56 16.59
CA ASP A 297 46.75 -0.48 17.97
C ASP A 297 45.67 -0.91 18.96
N ARG A 298 46.02 -0.88 20.26
CA ARG A 298 45.09 -1.19 21.36
C ARG A 298 43.82 -0.35 21.36
N LEU A 299 43.85 0.85 20.78
CA LEU A 299 42.71 1.78 20.71
C LEU A 299 41.90 1.61 19.41
N GLY A 300 42.29 0.70 18.52
CA GLY A 300 41.61 0.46 17.24
C GLY A 300 42.01 1.42 16.13
N ARG A 301 43.13 2.16 16.26
CA ARG A 301 43.62 3.06 15.21
C ARG A 301 44.53 2.30 14.25
N LEU A 302 44.41 2.55 12.95
CA LEU A 302 45.26 1.93 11.94
C LEU A 302 46.70 2.43 12.10
N ILE A 303 47.63 1.54 12.41
CA ILE A 303 49.04 1.91 12.61
C ILE A 303 49.93 1.45 11.49
N LEU A 304 49.61 0.32 10.86
CA LEU A 304 50.43 -0.29 9.82
C LEU A 304 49.53 -0.91 8.76
N SER A 305 49.97 -0.80 7.51
CA SER A 305 49.44 -1.59 6.40
C SER A 305 50.58 -2.14 5.56
N GLN A 306 50.37 -3.32 5.00
CA GLN A 306 51.36 -3.98 4.14
C GLN A 306 50.64 -4.58 2.93
N ASP A 307 50.91 -4.04 1.74
CA ASP A 307 50.44 -4.62 0.49
C ASP A 307 51.32 -5.79 0.01
N GLY A 308 50.89 -6.49 -1.04
CA GLY A 308 51.58 -7.68 -1.54
C GLY A 308 52.98 -7.42 -2.11
N ASN A 309 53.30 -6.19 -2.52
CA ASN A 309 54.66 -5.83 -2.95
C ASN A 309 55.54 -5.55 -1.73
N GLN A 310 55.01 -4.87 -0.73
CA GLN A 310 55.70 -4.59 0.53
C GLN A 310 55.97 -5.85 1.35
N LEU A 311 55.07 -6.84 1.29
CA LEU A 311 55.22 -8.14 1.95
C LEU A 311 56.51 -8.89 1.55
N LYS A 312 56.94 -8.76 0.29
CA LYS A 312 58.14 -9.45 -0.24
C LYS A 312 59.45 -8.99 0.41
N GLU A 313 59.45 -7.76 0.92
CA GLU A 313 60.65 -7.09 1.46
C GLU A 313 60.45 -6.63 2.91
N ASN A 314 59.41 -7.12 3.60
CA ASN A 314 59.03 -6.70 4.95
C ASN A 314 58.97 -5.18 5.10
N ARG A 315 58.41 -4.51 4.10
CA ARG A 315 58.09 -3.08 4.15
C ARG A 315 56.67 -2.88 4.65
N TYR A 316 56.41 -1.72 5.22
CA TYR A 316 55.12 -1.37 5.81
C TYR A 316 54.89 0.12 5.62
N ARG A 317 53.67 0.52 5.25
CA ARG A 317 53.23 1.90 5.49
C ARG A 317 52.85 2.02 6.95
N TYR A 318 53.31 3.08 7.62
CA TYR A 318 53.02 3.33 9.02
C TYR A 318 52.33 4.68 9.21
N ILE A 319 51.55 4.75 10.28
CA ILE A 319 50.92 5.95 10.79
C ILE A 319 51.27 6.05 12.27
N SER A 320 51.83 7.18 12.66
CA SER A 320 52.13 7.53 14.05
C SER A 320 51.14 8.58 14.53
N TYR A 321 50.83 8.50 15.82
CA TYR A 321 49.88 9.38 16.49
C TYR A 321 50.56 10.13 17.63
N ASP A 322 50.10 11.36 17.88
CA ASP A 322 50.45 12.08 19.09
C ASP A 322 49.71 11.53 20.32
N LYS A 323 49.99 12.10 21.50
CA LYS A 323 49.43 11.66 22.79
C LYS A 323 47.90 11.77 22.87
N ILE A 324 47.28 12.62 22.05
CA ILE A 324 45.81 12.80 22.01
C ILE A 324 45.17 12.16 20.78
N GLY A 325 45.95 11.41 19.99
CA GLY A 325 45.47 10.55 18.92
C GLY A 325 45.30 11.19 17.56
N ARG A 326 45.94 12.33 17.32
CA ARG A 326 46.01 12.94 15.98
C ARG A 326 47.21 12.38 15.22
N ILE A 327 47.12 12.29 13.89
CA ILE A 327 48.22 11.81 13.05
C ILE A 327 49.36 12.83 13.09
N ASN A 328 50.56 12.43 13.47
CA ASN A 328 51.73 13.32 13.49
C ASN A 328 52.80 12.97 12.44
N GLU A 329 52.84 11.71 12.00
CA GLU A 329 53.76 11.23 10.99
C GLU A 329 53.15 10.06 10.22
N ILE A 330 53.36 10.04 8.91
CA ILE A 330 53.10 8.89 8.04
C ILE A 330 54.33 8.62 7.20
N GLY A 331 54.52 7.38 6.77
CA GLY A 331 55.57 7.05 5.80
C GLY A 331 55.65 5.55 5.52
N GLU A 332 56.77 5.12 4.95
CA GLU A 332 57.12 3.71 4.77
C GLU A 332 58.33 3.36 5.64
N LEU A 333 58.37 2.15 6.19
CA LEU A 333 59.52 1.59 6.90
C LEU A 333 59.75 0.14 6.51
N SER A 334 60.92 -0.40 6.80
CA SER A 334 61.20 -1.84 6.76
C SER A 334 61.59 -2.36 8.14
N SER A 335 61.21 -3.60 8.45
CA SER A 335 61.51 -4.22 9.75
C SER A 335 61.96 -5.66 9.57
N ALA A 336 62.99 -6.06 10.33
CA ALA A 336 63.44 -7.45 10.39
C ALA A 336 62.46 -8.34 11.19
N THR A 337 61.75 -7.77 12.16
CA THR A 337 60.75 -8.47 12.96
C THR A 337 59.39 -8.32 12.29
N LEU A 338 58.71 -9.43 12.00
CA LEU A 338 57.38 -9.39 11.38
C LEU A 338 56.33 -8.80 12.34
N MET A 339 55.42 -7.99 11.80
CA MET A 339 54.31 -7.44 12.56
C MET A 339 53.20 -8.48 12.78
N ASN A 340 52.56 -8.44 13.95
CA ASN A 340 51.39 -9.25 14.27
C ASN A 340 50.51 -8.54 15.31
N ASP A 341 49.32 -9.09 15.55
CA ASP A 341 48.33 -8.53 16.49
C ASP A 341 48.82 -8.47 17.95
N PHE A 342 49.71 -9.38 18.37
CA PHE A 342 50.26 -9.37 19.73
C PHE A 342 51.19 -8.17 19.94
N ILE A 343 51.99 -7.83 18.93
CA ILE A 343 52.85 -6.64 18.94
C ILE A 343 52.01 -5.37 18.79
N SER A 344 51.09 -5.33 17.82
CA SER A 344 50.36 -4.10 17.49
C SER A 344 49.45 -3.63 18.63
N ARG A 345 48.85 -4.57 19.38
CA ARG A 345 47.88 -4.28 20.44
C ARG A 345 48.51 -4.04 21.82
N ASP A 346 49.83 -4.16 21.93
CA ASP A 346 50.57 -3.80 23.15
C ASP A 346 51.36 -2.51 22.92
N THR A 347 51.12 -1.50 23.75
CA THR A 347 51.71 -0.16 23.59
C THR A 347 53.24 -0.19 23.68
N THR A 348 53.81 -1.03 24.55
CA THR A 348 55.25 -1.12 24.76
C THR A 348 55.92 -1.91 23.64
N LEU A 349 55.33 -3.05 23.25
CA LEU A 349 55.86 -3.86 22.15
C LEU A 349 55.80 -3.11 20.82
N LEU A 350 54.71 -2.42 20.53
CA LEU A 350 54.57 -1.60 19.33
C LEU A 350 55.60 -0.47 19.30
N PHE A 351 55.77 0.24 20.42
CA PHE A 351 56.77 1.31 20.53
C PHE A 351 58.18 0.78 20.23
N ASN A 352 58.56 -0.34 20.87
CA ASN A 352 59.86 -0.96 20.66
C ASN A 352 60.06 -1.41 19.21
N TRP A 353 59.03 -1.97 18.58
CA TRP A 353 59.06 -2.39 17.18
C TRP A 353 59.27 -1.22 16.22
N LEU A 354 58.52 -0.12 16.41
CA LEU A 354 58.65 1.10 15.61
C LEU A 354 59.98 1.84 15.84
N ALA A 355 60.54 1.76 17.05
CA ALA A 355 61.84 2.32 17.39
C ALA A 355 62.98 1.54 16.74
N ALA A 356 62.91 0.20 16.74
CA ALA A 356 63.87 -0.67 16.07
C ALA A 356 63.92 -0.44 14.55
N ALA A 357 62.78 -0.10 13.94
CA ALA A 357 62.67 0.24 12.52
C ALA A 357 62.85 1.74 12.21
N SER A 358 63.29 2.57 13.17
CA SER A 358 63.32 4.03 12.99
C SER A 358 64.25 4.51 11.88
N THR A 359 65.39 3.84 11.70
CA THR A 359 66.41 4.22 10.69
C THR A 359 66.04 3.82 9.27
N SER A 360 65.05 2.95 9.08
CA SER A 360 64.58 2.51 7.75
C SER A 360 63.42 3.35 7.22
N ARG A 361 62.92 4.31 8.00
CA ARG A 361 61.80 5.17 7.61
C ARG A 361 62.16 6.02 6.40
N LYS A 362 61.27 6.05 5.41
CA LYS A 362 61.34 6.87 4.18
C LYS A 362 59.95 7.34 3.77
N GLU A 363 59.89 8.22 2.78
CA GLU A 363 58.63 8.81 2.27
C GLU A 363 57.79 9.47 3.39
N ILE A 364 58.49 10.16 4.29
CA ILE A 364 57.91 10.67 5.54
C ILE A 364 57.16 11.98 5.27
N ALA A 365 55.89 12.03 5.66
CA ALA A 365 55.14 13.26 5.80
C ALA A 365 54.77 13.49 7.27
N ARG A 366 55.02 14.71 7.77
CA ARG A 366 54.76 15.08 9.17
C ARG A 366 53.68 16.15 9.25
N THR A 367 52.84 16.04 10.27
CA THR A 367 51.83 17.05 10.61
C THR A 367 52.14 17.59 11.99
N ASN A 368 52.49 18.88 12.04
CA ASN A 368 52.72 19.60 13.29
C ASN A 368 51.48 20.42 13.62
N TYR A 369 50.95 20.23 14.83
CA TYR A 369 49.83 21.01 15.36
C TYR A 369 50.39 22.14 16.22
N ASP A 370 50.15 23.37 15.78
CA ASP A 370 50.71 24.62 16.32
C ASP A 370 49.92 25.16 17.53
N ASN A 371 48.62 24.90 17.57
CA ASN A 371 47.76 25.27 18.68
C ASN A 371 47.66 24.14 19.70
N ALA A 372 47.92 24.48 20.96
CA ALA A 372 47.70 23.56 22.08
C ALA A 372 46.22 23.17 22.12
N TYR A 373 45.96 21.87 22.32
CA TYR A 373 44.60 21.42 22.61
C TYR A 373 44.13 22.06 23.92
N SER A 374 43.14 22.94 23.83
CA SER A 374 42.37 23.37 25.00
C SER A 374 41.15 22.47 25.08
N SER A 375 40.92 21.84 26.23
CA SER A 375 39.64 21.21 26.50
C SER A 375 38.55 22.27 26.33
N LEU A 376 37.45 21.93 25.65
CA LEU A 376 36.26 22.78 25.66
C LEU A 376 35.94 23.11 27.12
N SER A 377 35.85 24.39 27.46
CA SER A 377 35.45 24.76 28.82
C SER A 377 34.02 24.27 29.05
N GLU A 378 33.70 23.84 30.27
CA GLU A 378 32.34 23.38 30.65
C GLU A 378 31.24 24.40 30.28
N LEU A 379 31.61 25.67 30.08
CA LEU A 379 30.73 26.75 29.63
C LEU A 379 30.22 26.62 28.19
N GLN A 380 30.82 25.78 27.32
CA GLN A 380 30.38 25.59 25.93
C GLN A 380 29.47 24.37 25.71
N LEU A 381 29.42 23.43 26.67
CA LEU A 381 28.53 22.28 26.63
C LEU A 381 27.28 22.56 27.47
N THR A 382 26.40 23.41 26.94
CA THR A 382 25.03 23.54 27.49
C THR A 382 24.14 22.46 26.89
N PRO A 383 23.04 22.06 27.57
CA PRO A 383 22.06 21.13 27.00
C PRO A 383 21.42 21.57 25.67
N GLY A 384 21.64 22.82 25.21
CA GLY A 384 21.19 23.29 23.90
C GLY A 384 22.18 23.00 22.76
N ASN A 385 23.39 22.55 23.07
CA ASN A 385 24.49 22.32 22.12
C ASN A 385 24.98 20.85 22.11
N LEU A 386 24.34 19.99 22.91
CA LEU A 386 24.44 18.52 22.88
C LEU A 386 23.18 17.96 22.22
#